data_AF-A0A0B8T107-F1
#
_entry.id   AF-A0A0B8T107-F1
#
_cell.length_a   1.000
_cell.length_b   1.000
_cell.length_c   1.000
_cell.angle_alpha   90.00
_cell.angle_beta   90.00
_cell.angle_gamma   90.00
#
_symmetry.space_group_name_H-M   'P 1'
#
loop_
_entity.id
_entity.type
_entity.pdbx_description
1 polymer ?
#
loop_
_entity_poly.entity_id
_entity_poly.type
_entity_poly.pdbx_seq_one_letter_code
_entity_poly.pdbx_strand_id
1 'polypeptide(L)'
;MKKIENWAAKVIDTITPHAEKLNRDFYPLQSPIKKYVDVLFIGLNPGGGYTYASQKTNLSWEFRNGRMTVERLLKGNPDFSSALESWSLFRGLKQIPYIHKVLQKDNYAYTNYYYISTQSFDEALTDPDQTQAIKQCKELTLELIRLIQPKTILVLGTSNGIDKLPFSNKKTILEGIKKRLLVSAEFEGINVYAIPHPSTLAISKEEIKALNTNLIELIESRTLTSFAFDRKFAEQFSVAAFLQLASSQNISFEQFITNDRKAEFRKTVKINGDNLLIKIVVKTNEKYLGIRDANAGNKGNADRFYKDILNTEYHCTKVADPKIIKEGAWLIKKNFNAYEALSLADLYNAVLVDIQNLTRV
;
A
#
# COMPACT_ATOMS: atom_id res chain seq x y z
N MET A 1 33.25 -4.99 -9.48
CA MET A 1 32.13 -5.27 -10.40
C MET A 1 31.97 -6.76 -10.70
N LYS A 2 33.05 -7.49 -11.05
CA LYS A 2 33.03 -8.95 -11.32
C LYS A 2 32.16 -9.84 -10.40
N LYS A 3 32.20 -9.66 -9.07
CA LYS A 3 31.34 -10.44 -8.15
C LYS A 3 29.83 -10.18 -8.35
N ILE A 4 29.44 -8.95 -8.67
CA ILE A 4 28.05 -8.58 -8.96
C ILE A 4 27.62 -9.11 -10.34
N GLU A 5 28.51 -9.06 -11.33
CA GLU A 5 28.26 -9.63 -12.66
C GLU A 5 28.05 -11.15 -12.57
N ASN A 6 28.88 -11.84 -11.78
CA ASN A 6 28.72 -13.27 -11.51
C ASN A 6 27.39 -13.56 -10.79
N TRP A 7 27.02 -12.73 -9.81
CA TRP A 7 25.71 -12.83 -9.16
C TRP A 7 24.56 -12.66 -10.16
N ALA A 8 24.62 -11.67 -11.04
CA ALA A 8 23.60 -11.45 -12.05
C ALA A 8 23.50 -12.61 -13.05
N ALA A 9 24.64 -13.16 -13.48
CA ALA A 9 24.67 -14.37 -14.31
C ALA A 9 23.99 -15.54 -13.60
N LYS A 10 24.34 -15.77 -12.32
CA LYS A 10 23.71 -16.79 -11.48
C LYS A 10 22.20 -16.58 -11.33
N VAL A 11 21.72 -15.33 -11.17
CA VAL A 11 20.29 -15.03 -11.12
C VAL A 11 19.61 -15.44 -12.43
N ILE A 12 20.16 -15.07 -13.57
CA ILE A 12 19.59 -15.41 -14.89
C ILE A 12 19.54 -16.94 -15.04
N ASP A 13 20.64 -17.63 -14.74
CA ASP A 13 20.71 -19.09 -14.85
C ASP A 13 19.73 -19.81 -13.92
N THR A 14 19.53 -19.29 -12.71
CA THR A 14 18.66 -19.91 -11.70
C THR A 14 17.19 -19.62 -11.98
N ILE A 15 16.84 -18.40 -12.39
CA ILE A 15 15.45 -17.94 -12.41
C ILE A 15 14.79 -18.07 -13.79
N THR A 16 15.55 -18.02 -14.89
CA THR A 16 14.99 -18.20 -16.24
C THR A 16 14.16 -19.48 -16.38
N PRO A 17 14.57 -20.67 -15.90
CA PRO A 17 13.75 -21.88 -16.01
C PRO A 17 12.38 -21.75 -15.32
N HIS A 18 12.33 -21.08 -14.16
CA HIS A 18 11.07 -20.82 -13.45
C HIS A 18 10.19 -19.82 -14.22
N ALA A 19 10.78 -18.73 -14.71
CA ALA A 19 10.09 -17.72 -15.51
C ALA A 19 9.50 -18.30 -16.81
N GLU A 20 10.23 -19.20 -17.47
CA GLU A 20 9.78 -19.92 -18.67
C GLU A 20 8.63 -20.87 -18.35
N LYS A 21 8.76 -21.69 -17.30
CA LYS A 21 7.74 -22.65 -16.87
C LYS A 21 6.41 -21.96 -16.52
N LEU A 22 6.49 -20.85 -15.79
CA LEU A 22 5.33 -20.07 -15.36
C LEU A 22 4.83 -19.10 -16.43
N ASN A 23 5.61 -18.90 -17.51
CA ASN A 23 5.46 -17.83 -18.49
C ASN A 23 5.22 -16.47 -17.83
N ARG A 24 6.05 -16.11 -16.85
CA ARG A 24 6.00 -14.83 -16.14
C ARG A 24 7.32 -14.09 -16.29
N ASP A 25 7.26 -12.79 -16.55
CA ASP A 25 8.46 -11.97 -16.60
C ASP A 25 9.15 -11.93 -15.23
N PHE A 26 10.46 -11.69 -15.24
CA PHE A 26 11.22 -11.61 -14.00
C PHE A 26 12.25 -10.50 -14.05
N TYR A 27 12.48 -9.89 -12.90
CA TYR A 27 13.59 -8.97 -12.66
C TYR A 27 13.81 -8.78 -11.15
N PRO A 28 15.05 -8.98 -10.66
CA PRO A 28 15.34 -8.78 -9.25
C PRO A 28 15.34 -7.31 -8.86
N LEU A 29 15.87 -6.46 -9.73
CA LEU A 29 16.19 -5.07 -9.45
C LEU A 29 15.12 -4.15 -10.01
N GLN A 30 14.60 -3.26 -9.17
CA GLN A 30 13.74 -2.15 -9.59
C GLN A 30 14.59 -0.97 -10.04
N SER A 31 15.60 -0.59 -9.24
CA SER A 31 16.56 0.45 -9.63
C SER A 31 17.83 -0.16 -10.25
N PRO A 32 18.68 0.65 -10.93
CA PRO A 32 20.04 0.24 -11.22
C PRO A 32 20.80 -0.18 -9.96
N ILE A 33 21.73 -1.13 -10.11
CA ILE A 33 22.55 -1.59 -8.99
C ILE A 33 23.53 -0.51 -8.53
N LYS A 34 23.62 -0.29 -7.21
CA LYS A 34 24.59 0.61 -6.58
C LYS A 34 25.21 -0.10 -5.36
N LYS A 35 26.51 0.13 -5.13
CA LYS A 35 27.23 -0.39 -3.95
C LYS A 35 27.33 0.66 -2.85
N TYR A 36 27.49 0.22 -1.61
CA TYR A 36 27.68 1.07 -0.43
C TYR A 36 26.60 2.14 -0.27
N VAL A 37 25.36 1.75 -0.60
CA VAL A 37 24.21 2.64 -0.54
C VAL A 37 23.82 2.95 0.90
N ASP A 38 23.20 4.10 1.12
CA ASP A 38 22.68 4.44 2.45
C ASP A 38 21.51 3.52 2.81
N VAL A 39 20.65 3.22 1.83
CA VAL A 39 19.48 2.35 2.02
C VAL A 39 19.34 1.36 0.87
N LEU A 40 19.18 0.08 1.19
CA LEU A 40 18.61 -0.91 0.27
C LEU A 40 17.12 -1.08 0.57
N PHE A 41 16.26 -0.74 -0.39
CA PHE A 41 14.85 -1.10 -0.34
C PHE A 41 14.66 -2.55 -0.81
N ILE A 42 13.85 -3.32 -0.09
CA ILE A 42 13.45 -4.68 -0.46
C ILE A 42 11.92 -4.75 -0.58
N GLY A 43 11.44 -4.88 -1.82
CA GLY A 43 10.05 -5.13 -2.16
C GLY A 43 9.71 -6.62 -2.12
N LEU A 44 8.42 -6.94 -2.23
CA LEU A 44 7.97 -8.33 -2.28
C LEU A 44 8.33 -8.94 -3.63
N ASN A 45 7.78 -8.37 -4.71
CA ASN A 45 7.91 -8.88 -6.07
C ASN A 45 7.61 -7.79 -7.12
N PRO A 46 8.01 -8.01 -8.38
CA PRO A 46 7.48 -7.27 -9.53
C PRO A 46 5.96 -7.35 -9.66
N GLY A 47 5.29 -6.22 -9.84
CA GLY A 47 3.84 -6.18 -10.11
C GLY A 47 3.49 -6.38 -11.59
N GLY A 48 2.22 -6.64 -11.88
CA GLY A 48 1.64 -6.62 -13.23
C GLY A 48 1.39 -8.00 -13.84
N GLY A 49 2.16 -9.01 -13.46
CA GLY A 49 1.97 -10.38 -13.95
C GLY A 49 2.19 -10.53 -15.45
N TYR A 50 3.11 -9.76 -16.04
CA TYR A 50 3.40 -9.84 -17.47
C TYR A 50 4.04 -11.18 -17.83
N THR A 51 4.06 -11.50 -19.13
CA THR A 51 4.55 -12.80 -19.58
C THR A 51 6.03 -12.77 -19.91
N TYR A 52 6.75 -13.87 -19.66
CA TYR A 52 8.14 -14.00 -20.08
C TYR A 52 8.27 -13.90 -21.61
N ALA A 53 7.30 -14.44 -22.35
CA ALA A 53 7.21 -14.28 -23.79
C ALA A 53 7.20 -12.81 -24.23
N SER A 54 6.40 -11.96 -23.58
CA SER A 54 6.36 -10.51 -23.85
C SER A 54 7.63 -9.79 -23.41
N GLN A 55 8.29 -10.25 -22.34
CA GLN A 55 9.54 -9.65 -21.88
C GLN A 55 10.66 -9.85 -22.92
N LYS A 56 10.75 -11.05 -23.52
CA LYS A 56 11.76 -11.39 -24.54
C LYS A 56 11.67 -10.53 -25.80
N THR A 57 10.47 -10.12 -26.19
CA THR A 57 10.23 -9.34 -27.43
C THR A 57 10.23 -7.83 -27.19
N ASN A 58 10.21 -7.38 -25.93
CA ASN A 58 10.24 -5.98 -25.59
C ASN A 58 11.67 -5.42 -25.65
N LEU A 59 11.88 -4.44 -26.53
CA LEU A 59 13.19 -3.84 -26.79
C LEU A 59 13.83 -3.18 -25.57
N SER A 60 13.03 -2.66 -24.63
CA SER A 60 13.52 -2.04 -23.39
C SER A 60 14.24 -3.02 -22.47
N TRP A 61 13.96 -4.32 -22.64
CA TRP A 61 14.62 -5.39 -21.90
C TRP A 61 15.86 -5.94 -22.60
N GLU A 62 16.30 -5.39 -23.74
CA GLU A 62 17.62 -5.64 -24.35
C GLU A 62 18.06 -7.13 -24.38
N PHE A 63 17.11 -8.06 -24.62
CA PHE A 63 17.43 -9.49 -24.72
C PHE A 63 18.36 -9.72 -25.91
N ARG A 64 19.35 -10.61 -25.74
CA ARG A 64 20.25 -11.02 -26.83
C ARG A 64 20.17 -12.53 -26.98
N ASN A 65 19.97 -13.00 -28.22
CA ASN A 65 19.81 -14.43 -28.53
C ASN A 65 18.75 -15.12 -27.66
N GLY A 66 17.63 -14.42 -27.40
CA GLY A 66 16.51 -14.95 -26.61
C GLY A 66 16.76 -15.01 -25.09
N ARG A 67 17.88 -14.47 -24.59
CA ARG A 67 18.23 -14.48 -23.16
C ARG A 67 18.45 -13.08 -22.61
N MET A 68 18.06 -12.85 -21.35
CA MET A 68 18.42 -11.63 -20.62
C MET A 68 19.93 -11.58 -20.44
N THR A 69 20.52 -10.40 -20.63
CA THR A 69 21.97 -10.21 -20.43
C THR A 69 22.27 -9.75 -19.01
N VAL A 70 23.49 -10.05 -18.53
CA VAL A 70 23.99 -9.54 -17.25
C VAL A 70 23.93 -8.01 -17.20
N GLU A 71 24.38 -7.35 -18.26
CA GLU A 71 24.38 -5.88 -18.37
C GLU A 71 22.97 -5.31 -18.17
N ARG A 72 21.97 -5.90 -18.84
CA ARG A 72 20.59 -5.47 -18.73
C ARG A 72 20.02 -5.68 -17.34
N LEU A 73 20.22 -6.86 -16.75
CA LEU A 73 19.69 -7.16 -15.42
C LEU A 73 20.17 -6.13 -14.39
N LEU A 74 21.44 -5.75 -14.46
CA LEU A 74 22.06 -4.78 -13.54
C LEU A 74 21.54 -3.34 -13.71
N LYS A 75 20.97 -2.99 -14.87
CA LYS A 75 20.30 -1.70 -15.10
C LYS A 75 18.92 -1.62 -14.42
N GLY A 76 18.39 -2.72 -13.91
CA GLY A 76 17.08 -2.76 -13.24
C GLY A 76 15.89 -2.68 -14.20
N ASN A 77 14.71 -2.38 -13.64
CA ASN A 77 13.48 -2.23 -14.39
C ASN A 77 13.61 -1.07 -15.39
N PRO A 78 13.41 -1.29 -16.70
CA PRO A 78 13.54 -0.23 -17.72
C PRO A 78 12.58 0.95 -17.51
N ASP A 79 11.44 0.73 -16.85
CA ASP A 79 10.47 1.79 -16.57
C ASP A 79 10.79 2.58 -15.29
N PHE A 80 11.84 2.21 -14.56
CA PHE A 80 12.16 2.81 -13.28
C PHE A 80 12.36 4.32 -13.36
N SER A 81 13.13 4.82 -14.33
CA SER A 81 13.42 6.25 -14.45
C SER A 81 12.27 7.05 -15.08
N SER A 82 11.48 6.43 -15.96
CA SER A 82 10.42 7.11 -16.72
C SER A 82 9.07 7.11 -15.99
N ALA A 83 8.80 6.09 -15.17
CA ALA A 83 7.49 5.88 -14.57
C ALA A 83 7.46 6.06 -13.03
N LEU A 84 8.60 6.30 -12.38
CA LEU A 84 8.72 6.33 -10.92
C LEU A 84 7.64 7.15 -10.21
N GLU A 85 7.39 8.36 -10.71
CA GLU A 85 6.45 9.32 -10.14
C GLU A 85 4.99 8.85 -10.23
N SER A 86 4.70 8.03 -11.23
CA SER A 86 3.38 7.43 -11.44
C SER A 86 3.12 6.24 -10.51
N TRP A 87 4.13 5.69 -9.84
CA TRP A 87 3.95 4.51 -9.00
C TRP A 87 3.40 4.90 -7.62
N SER A 88 2.28 4.29 -7.23
CA SER A 88 1.64 4.51 -5.92
C SER A 88 2.59 4.20 -4.77
N LEU A 89 3.48 3.22 -4.96
CA LEU A 89 4.54 2.87 -4.02
C LEU A 89 5.44 4.08 -3.70
N PHE A 90 6.00 4.72 -4.72
CA PHE A 90 6.93 5.85 -4.53
C PHE A 90 6.21 7.07 -3.98
N ARG A 91 4.98 7.35 -4.43
CA ARG A 91 4.15 8.39 -3.79
C ARG A 91 3.97 8.14 -2.29
N GLY A 92 3.72 6.90 -1.89
CA GLY A 92 3.61 6.53 -0.47
C GLY A 92 4.91 6.65 0.30
N LEU A 93 6.04 6.21 -0.28
CA LEU A 93 7.36 6.40 0.34
C LEU A 93 7.69 7.88 0.59
N LYS A 94 7.34 8.76 -0.36
CA LYS A 94 7.56 10.21 -0.24
C LYS A 94 6.74 10.88 0.87
N GLN A 95 5.69 10.23 1.39
CA GLN A 95 4.94 10.77 2.52
C GLN A 95 5.71 10.62 3.85
N ILE A 96 6.72 9.76 3.92
CA ILE A 96 7.55 9.58 5.11
C ILE A 96 8.78 10.49 4.96
N PRO A 97 8.91 11.61 5.73
CA PRO A 97 9.92 12.63 5.49
C PRO A 97 11.37 12.14 5.42
N TYR A 98 11.76 11.21 6.29
CA TYR A 98 13.08 10.60 6.26
C TYR A 98 13.35 9.88 4.93
N ILE A 99 12.39 9.05 4.49
CA ILE A 99 12.50 8.30 3.24
C ILE A 99 12.51 9.25 2.05
N HIS A 100 11.68 10.30 2.06
CA HIS A 100 11.70 11.32 1.02
C HIS A 100 13.10 11.93 0.83
N LYS A 101 13.78 12.25 1.94
CA LYS A 101 15.18 12.74 1.91
C LYS A 101 16.15 11.70 1.36
N VAL A 102 15.98 10.41 1.71
CA VAL A 102 16.81 9.32 1.15
C VAL A 102 16.64 9.24 -0.37
N LEU A 103 15.40 9.31 -0.86
CA LEU A 103 15.09 9.27 -2.28
C LEU A 103 15.69 10.48 -3.03
N GLN A 104 15.63 11.67 -2.45
CA GLN A 104 16.22 12.89 -3.04
C GLN A 104 17.75 12.84 -3.15
N LYS A 105 18.43 12.14 -2.25
CA LYS A 105 19.90 11.97 -2.31
C LYS A 105 20.34 10.99 -3.40
N ASP A 106 19.42 10.19 -3.93
CA ASP A 106 19.70 9.14 -4.93
C ASP A 106 20.87 8.18 -4.56
N ASN A 107 21.12 7.98 -3.26
CA ASN A 107 22.09 7.00 -2.77
C ASN A 107 21.38 5.77 -2.16
N TYR A 108 20.54 5.14 -2.98
CA TYR A 108 19.78 3.95 -2.60
C TYR A 108 19.79 2.92 -3.73
N ALA A 109 19.51 1.66 -3.38
CA ALA A 109 19.17 0.62 -4.35
C ALA A 109 17.80 0.03 -4.00
N TYR A 110 17.10 -0.52 -4.99
CA TYR A 110 15.81 -1.16 -4.81
C TYR A 110 15.77 -2.51 -5.52
N THR A 111 15.63 -3.58 -4.74
CA THR A 111 15.42 -4.95 -5.19
C THR A 111 14.07 -5.48 -4.70
N ASN A 112 13.55 -6.53 -5.32
CA ASN A 112 12.55 -7.40 -4.71
C ASN A 112 13.24 -8.60 -4.06
N TYR A 113 12.58 -9.37 -3.20
CA TYR A 113 13.12 -10.66 -2.74
C TYR A 113 12.56 -11.86 -3.50
N TYR A 114 11.42 -11.70 -4.17
CA TYR A 114 10.91 -12.63 -5.18
C TYR A 114 10.98 -11.95 -6.54
N TYR A 115 11.62 -12.58 -7.51
CA TYR A 115 12.01 -11.90 -8.75
C TYR A 115 11.01 -12.07 -9.89
N ILE A 116 10.05 -12.99 -9.77
CA ILE A 116 9.05 -13.27 -10.80
C ILE A 116 7.82 -12.41 -10.54
N SER A 117 7.22 -11.87 -11.59
CA SER A 117 6.04 -11.02 -11.45
C SER A 117 4.78 -11.79 -11.09
N THR A 118 3.92 -11.13 -10.33
CA THR A 118 2.62 -11.68 -9.93
C THR A 118 1.53 -10.62 -10.03
N GLN A 119 0.27 -11.06 -10.14
CA GLN A 119 -0.87 -10.15 -10.00
C GLN A 119 -1.15 -9.86 -8.52
N SER A 120 -1.02 -10.89 -7.68
CA SER A 120 -1.04 -10.77 -6.22
C SER A 120 0.12 -11.56 -5.63
N PHE A 121 0.77 -11.08 -4.57
CA PHE A 121 1.84 -11.84 -3.94
C PHE A 121 1.35 -13.14 -3.29
N ASP A 122 0.09 -13.17 -2.84
CA ASP A 122 -0.49 -14.35 -2.21
C ASP A 122 -0.62 -15.54 -3.19
N GLU A 123 -0.71 -15.28 -4.50
CA GLU A 123 -0.75 -16.34 -5.53
C GLU A 123 0.53 -17.20 -5.50
N ALA A 124 1.67 -16.53 -5.28
CA ALA A 124 2.99 -17.16 -5.28
C ALA A 124 3.23 -18.00 -4.03
N LEU A 125 2.47 -17.77 -2.96
CA LEU A 125 2.58 -18.52 -1.71
C LEU A 125 1.83 -19.86 -1.75
N THR A 126 0.93 -20.04 -2.70
CA THR A 126 0.08 -21.25 -2.81
C THR A 126 0.51 -22.20 -3.92
N ASP A 127 1.31 -21.72 -4.87
CA ASP A 127 1.82 -22.50 -5.99
C ASP A 127 3.18 -23.15 -5.63
N PRO A 128 3.33 -24.48 -5.68
CA PRO A 128 4.58 -25.17 -5.37
C PRO A 128 5.77 -24.72 -6.22
N ASP A 129 5.55 -24.46 -7.52
CA ASP A 129 6.62 -24.05 -8.43
C ASP A 129 7.14 -22.66 -8.09
N GLN A 130 6.23 -21.76 -7.68
CA GLN A 130 6.59 -20.44 -7.20
C GLN A 130 7.23 -20.49 -5.82
N THR A 131 6.80 -21.40 -4.95
CA THR A 131 7.39 -21.58 -3.61
C THR A 131 8.87 -21.96 -3.69
N GLN A 132 9.24 -22.84 -4.62
CA GLN A 132 10.65 -23.16 -4.89
C GLN A 132 11.42 -21.94 -5.41
N ALA A 133 10.87 -21.24 -6.40
CA ALA A 133 11.48 -20.04 -6.96
C ALA A 133 11.69 -18.94 -5.89
N ILE A 134 10.73 -18.75 -4.99
CA ILE A 134 10.82 -17.82 -3.85
C ILE A 134 12.02 -18.14 -2.97
N LYS A 135 12.25 -19.43 -2.65
CA LYS A 135 13.39 -19.82 -1.81
C LYS A 135 14.72 -19.42 -2.45
N GLN A 136 14.90 -19.73 -3.73
CA GLN A 136 16.11 -19.38 -4.48
C GLN A 136 16.28 -17.86 -4.63
N CYS A 137 15.20 -17.12 -4.91
CA CYS A 137 15.24 -15.66 -4.99
C CYS A 137 15.66 -15.03 -3.65
N LYS A 138 15.20 -15.58 -2.51
CA LYS A 138 15.62 -15.11 -1.19
C LYS A 138 17.11 -15.33 -0.98
N GLU A 139 17.63 -16.53 -1.27
CA GLU A 139 19.06 -16.84 -1.15
C GLU A 139 19.91 -15.88 -2.02
N LEU A 140 19.51 -15.66 -3.27
CA LEU A 140 20.13 -14.69 -4.17
C LEU A 140 20.05 -13.26 -3.64
N THR A 141 18.97 -12.89 -2.95
CA THR A 141 18.82 -11.56 -2.33
C THR A 141 19.74 -11.38 -1.14
N LEU A 142 19.95 -12.41 -0.32
CA LEU A 142 20.92 -12.38 0.77
C LEU A 142 22.35 -12.28 0.23
N GLU A 143 22.67 -12.99 -0.84
CA GLU A 143 23.95 -12.82 -1.57
C GLU A 143 24.11 -11.39 -2.08
N LEU A 144 23.06 -10.81 -2.67
CA LEU A 144 23.07 -9.42 -3.14
C LEU A 144 23.39 -8.45 -2.00
N ILE A 145 22.73 -8.58 -0.85
CA ILE A 145 22.95 -7.74 0.34
C ILE A 145 24.44 -7.75 0.73
N ARG A 146 25.07 -8.93 0.77
CA ARG A 146 26.50 -9.06 1.08
C ARG A 146 27.40 -8.40 0.04
N LEU A 147 26.99 -8.35 -1.22
CA LEU A 147 27.77 -7.76 -2.31
C LEU A 147 27.63 -6.24 -2.39
N ILE A 148 26.46 -5.71 -2.07
CA ILE A 148 26.16 -4.27 -2.12
C ILE A 148 26.49 -3.56 -0.82
N GLN A 149 26.49 -4.26 0.32
CA GLN A 149 26.87 -3.74 1.64
C GLN A 149 26.16 -2.42 2.00
N PRO A 150 24.81 -2.41 2.12
CA PRO A 150 24.07 -1.21 2.46
C PRO A 150 24.30 -0.82 3.92
N LYS A 151 24.19 0.48 4.25
CA LYS A 151 24.21 0.91 5.67
C LYS A 151 22.96 0.48 6.42
N THR A 152 21.81 0.42 5.74
CA THR A 152 20.53 0.00 6.32
C THR A 152 19.67 -0.67 5.26
N ILE A 153 18.86 -1.63 5.67
CA ILE A 153 17.88 -2.31 4.81
C ILE A 153 16.48 -1.85 5.21
N LEU A 154 15.68 -1.43 4.24
CA LEU A 154 14.27 -1.11 4.43
C LEU A 154 13.37 -2.10 3.67
N VAL A 155 12.66 -2.94 4.39
CA VAL A 155 11.72 -3.92 3.83
C VAL A 155 10.33 -3.31 3.69
N LEU A 156 9.75 -3.42 2.49
CA LEU A 156 8.44 -2.90 2.15
C LEU A 156 7.38 -3.97 2.41
N GLY A 157 6.98 -4.09 3.67
CA GLY A 157 5.97 -5.03 4.15
C GLY A 157 6.30 -5.54 5.54
N THR A 158 5.48 -5.18 6.53
CA THR A 158 5.66 -5.66 7.92
C THR A 158 5.19 -7.09 8.14
N SER A 159 4.42 -7.69 7.21
CA SER A 159 4.02 -9.11 7.26
C SER A 159 4.73 -9.93 6.17
N ASN A 160 4.15 -9.98 4.97
CA ASN A 160 4.69 -10.73 3.83
C ASN A 160 6.08 -10.26 3.38
N GLY A 161 6.59 -9.13 3.88
CA GLY A 161 7.98 -8.72 3.70
C GLY A 161 8.90 -9.36 4.74
N ILE A 162 9.08 -8.67 5.86
CA ILE A 162 10.10 -9.00 6.86
C ILE A 162 9.95 -10.40 7.46
N ASP A 163 8.73 -10.87 7.73
CA ASP A 163 8.52 -12.19 8.36
C ASP A 163 8.93 -13.34 7.45
N LYS A 164 8.98 -13.10 6.14
CA LYS A 164 9.36 -14.11 5.13
C LYS A 164 10.87 -14.16 4.89
N LEU A 165 11.64 -13.22 5.43
CA LEU A 165 13.09 -13.14 5.28
C LEU A 165 13.80 -13.63 6.56
N PRO A 166 14.94 -14.33 6.45
CA PRO A 166 15.62 -14.96 7.57
C PRO A 166 16.47 -13.97 8.39
N PHE A 167 15.96 -12.77 8.64
CA PHE A 167 16.60 -11.78 9.51
C PHE A 167 16.46 -12.14 10.99
N SER A 168 17.47 -11.84 11.80
CA SER A 168 17.52 -12.10 13.24
C SER A 168 16.86 -10.96 14.02
N ASN A 169 16.60 -11.19 15.32
CA ASN A 169 16.21 -10.15 16.28
C ASN A 169 14.98 -9.32 15.88
N LYS A 170 14.00 -9.95 15.22
CA LYS A 170 12.77 -9.28 14.80
C LYS A 170 11.96 -8.79 16.00
N LYS A 171 11.71 -7.48 16.08
CA LYS A 171 10.91 -6.85 17.14
C LYS A 171 9.97 -5.81 16.55
N THR A 172 8.70 -5.86 16.92
CA THR A 172 7.79 -4.74 16.63
C THR A 172 8.16 -3.55 17.51
N ILE A 173 8.46 -2.43 16.86
CA ILE A 173 8.79 -1.15 17.52
C ILE A 173 7.57 -0.25 17.62
N LEU A 174 6.72 -0.25 16.60
CA LEU A 174 5.53 0.58 16.54
C LEU A 174 4.35 -0.23 16.01
N GLU A 175 3.32 -0.37 16.83
CA GLU A 175 2.02 -0.91 16.45
C GLU A 175 1.11 0.23 15.99
N GLY A 176 0.52 0.12 14.80
CA GLY A 176 -0.50 1.06 14.31
C GLY A 176 -1.91 0.58 14.63
N ILE A 177 -2.93 1.24 14.09
CA ILE A 177 -4.35 0.91 14.33
C ILE A 177 -4.69 -0.50 13.81
N LYS A 178 -4.25 -0.82 12.59
CA LYS A 178 -4.64 -2.07 11.90
C LYS A 178 -3.49 -3.04 11.68
N LYS A 179 -2.25 -2.57 11.79
CA LYS A 179 -1.06 -3.29 11.36
C LYS A 179 0.17 -2.78 12.12
N ARG A 180 1.23 -3.59 12.14
CA ARG A 180 2.57 -3.15 12.56
C ARG A 180 3.04 -2.03 11.64
N LEU A 181 3.49 -0.91 12.20
CA LEU A 181 4.02 0.24 11.45
C LEU A 181 5.54 0.21 11.33
N LEU A 182 6.23 -0.30 12.34
CA LEU A 182 7.69 -0.40 12.33
C LEU A 182 8.14 -1.68 13.02
N VAL A 183 8.95 -2.46 12.33
CA VAL A 183 9.61 -3.66 12.87
C VAL A 183 11.12 -3.47 12.69
N SER A 184 11.90 -3.70 13.73
CA SER A 184 13.36 -3.78 13.65
C SER A 184 13.80 -5.23 13.52
N ALA A 185 14.93 -5.46 12.87
CA ALA A 185 15.61 -6.74 12.77
C ALA A 185 17.09 -6.48 12.42
N GLU A 186 17.84 -7.55 12.25
CA GLU A 186 19.26 -7.49 11.93
C GLU A 186 19.63 -8.56 10.91
N PHE A 187 20.67 -8.28 10.11
CA PHE A 187 21.25 -9.23 9.17
C PHE A 187 22.76 -9.01 9.08
N GLU A 188 23.54 -9.91 9.68
CA GLU A 188 25.01 -9.88 9.62
C GLU A 188 25.59 -8.53 10.07
N GLY A 189 25.03 -7.95 11.15
CA GLY A 189 25.39 -6.64 11.67
C GLY A 189 24.79 -5.43 10.94
N ILE A 190 24.00 -5.65 9.88
CA ILE A 190 23.27 -4.59 9.19
C ILE A 190 21.89 -4.41 9.83
N ASN A 191 21.56 -3.17 10.19
CA ASN A 191 20.23 -2.82 10.69
C ASN A 191 19.17 -3.01 9.60
N VAL A 192 18.10 -3.71 9.94
CA VAL A 192 16.95 -3.94 9.07
C VAL A 192 15.72 -3.32 9.71
N TYR A 193 14.97 -2.52 8.94
CA TYR A 193 13.68 -2.00 9.35
C TYR A 193 12.62 -2.39 8.33
N ALA A 194 11.41 -2.67 8.80
CA ALA A 194 10.27 -2.89 7.92
C ALA A 194 9.14 -1.93 8.22
N ILE A 195 8.53 -1.44 7.14
CA ILE A 195 7.37 -0.55 7.15
C ILE A 195 6.22 -1.21 6.37
N PRO A 196 4.95 -0.86 6.61
CA PRO A 196 3.86 -1.36 5.79
C PRO A 196 4.08 -1.03 4.32
N HIS A 197 3.57 -1.88 3.44
CA HIS A 197 3.70 -1.66 2.01
C HIS A 197 3.03 -0.32 1.61
N PRO A 198 3.79 0.70 1.15
CA PRO A 198 3.30 2.07 1.00
C PRO A 198 2.23 2.26 -0.09
N SER A 199 2.11 1.33 -1.05
CA SER A 199 1.15 1.44 -2.16
C SER A 199 -0.33 1.48 -1.71
N THR A 200 -0.63 0.93 -0.53
CA THR A 200 -2.01 0.82 -0.03
C THR A 200 -2.46 2.05 0.76
N LEU A 201 -1.54 2.96 1.13
CA LEU A 201 -1.78 4.22 1.85
C LEU A 201 -2.77 4.15 3.04
N ALA A 202 -2.99 2.95 3.59
CA ALA A 202 -3.92 2.71 4.68
C ALA A 202 -3.20 2.94 6.03
N ILE A 203 -2.61 4.13 6.17
CA ILE A 203 -1.90 4.65 7.34
C ILE A 203 -2.36 6.11 7.53
N SER A 204 -2.62 6.56 8.76
CA SER A 204 -3.00 7.96 9.05
C SER A 204 -1.80 8.91 9.02
N LYS A 205 -2.04 10.24 9.05
CA LYS A 205 -0.96 11.24 9.11
C LYS A 205 -0.19 11.14 10.44
N GLU A 206 -0.88 10.83 11.53
CA GLU A 206 -0.33 10.61 12.86
C GLU A 206 0.54 9.35 12.88
N GLU A 207 0.04 8.26 12.29
CA GLU A 207 0.81 7.03 12.14
C GLU A 207 2.06 7.22 11.28
N ILE A 208 1.99 8.03 10.20
CA ILE A 208 3.16 8.40 9.38
C ILE A 208 4.15 9.24 10.20
N LYS A 209 3.68 10.22 10.97
CA LYS A 209 4.52 11.05 11.84
C LYS A 209 5.25 10.19 12.87
N ALA A 210 4.53 9.32 13.58
CA ALA A 210 5.11 8.40 14.56
C ALA A 210 6.12 7.43 13.94
N LEU A 211 5.76 6.85 12.77
CA LEU A 211 6.66 5.99 12.00
C LEU A 211 7.95 6.73 11.66
N ASN A 212 7.84 7.95 11.13
CA ASN A 212 9.00 8.75 10.77
C ASN A 212 9.88 9.07 11.99
N THR A 213 9.28 9.46 13.10
CA THR A 213 10.00 9.74 14.35
C THR A 213 10.78 8.51 14.84
N ASN A 214 10.10 7.38 15.03
CA ASN A 214 10.75 6.17 15.56
C ASN A 214 11.78 5.58 14.58
N LEU A 215 11.56 5.73 13.26
CA LEU A 215 12.55 5.30 12.27
C LEU A 215 13.86 6.11 12.38
N ILE A 216 13.76 7.43 12.54
CA ILE A 216 14.93 8.30 12.74
C ILE A 216 15.64 7.95 14.06
N GLU A 217 14.87 7.80 15.14
CA GLU A 217 15.43 7.46 16.45
C GLU A 217 16.17 6.12 16.45
N LEU A 218 15.65 5.09 15.75
CA LEU A 218 16.36 3.83 15.58
C LEU A 218 17.66 4.00 14.80
N ILE A 219 17.61 4.70 13.67
CA ILE A 219 18.79 4.91 12.80
C ILE A 219 19.88 5.70 13.52
N GLU A 220 19.50 6.67 14.34
CA GLU A 220 20.41 7.53 15.09
C GLU A 220 20.71 6.98 16.50
N SER A 221 20.23 5.77 16.84
CA SER A 221 20.40 5.14 18.15
C SER A 221 19.95 6.00 19.34
N ARG A 222 18.86 6.75 19.15
CA ARG A 222 18.21 7.57 20.18
C ARG A 222 17.16 6.79 20.96
N THR A 223 16.77 7.32 22.11
CA THR A 223 15.61 6.82 22.86
C THR A 223 14.35 6.93 22.02
N LEU A 224 13.54 5.87 22.03
CA LEU A 224 12.30 5.82 21.26
C LEU A 224 11.20 6.65 21.91
N THR A 225 10.53 7.47 21.11
CA THR A 225 9.29 8.13 21.48
C THR A 225 8.17 7.09 21.53
N SER A 226 7.41 7.09 22.63
CA SER A 226 6.25 6.21 22.79
C SER A 226 5.04 6.79 22.06
N PHE A 227 4.43 5.97 21.20
CA PHE A 227 3.18 6.28 20.54
C PHE A 227 2.18 5.16 20.81
N ALA A 228 0.94 5.54 21.10
CA ALA A 228 -0.18 4.61 21.24
C ALA A 228 -1.29 5.05 20.30
N PHE A 229 -1.85 4.09 19.56
CA PHE A 229 -2.99 4.32 18.69
C PHE A 229 -4.15 3.45 19.18
N ASP A 230 -5.29 4.08 19.46
CA ASP A 230 -6.47 3.35 19.88
C ASP A 230 -7.07 2.57 18.71
N ARG A 231 -6.92 1.23 18.73
CA ARG A 231 -7.33 0.33 17.65
C ARG A 231 -8.85 0.21 17.42
N LYS A 232 -9.71 0.92 18.15
CA LYS A 232 -10.98 0.28 18.55
C LYS A 232 -12.28 0.99 18.22
N PHE A 233 -12.32 2.29 17.93
CA PHE A 233 -13.63 2.96 17.86
C PHE A 233 -14.48 2.53 16.65
N ALA A 234 -13.87 2.38 15.47
CA ALA A 234 -14.64 1.92 14.31
C ALA A 234 -15.20 0.50 14.52
N GLU A 235 -14.44 -0.41 15.15
CA GLU A 235 -14.92 -1.76 15.45
C GLU A 235 -16.03 -1.78 16.51
N GLN A 236 -16.00 -0.82 17.44
CA GLN A 236 -17.04 -0.61 18.44
C GLN A 236 -18.25 0.19 17.93
N PHE A 237 -18.29 0.55 16.64
CA PHE A 237 -19.36 1.38 16.08
C PHE A 237 -20.72 0.71 16.26
N SER A 238 -21.56 1.33 17.10
CA SER A 238 -22.93 0.93 17.32
C SER A 238 -23.85 1.75 16.43
N VAL A 239 -24.53 1.06 15.52
CA VAL A 239 -25.55 1.64 14.65
C VAL A 239 -26.66 2.33 15.46
N ALA A 240 -27.13 1.70 16.53
CA ALA A 240 -28.22 2.24 17.35
C ALA A 240 -27.79 3.56 18.01
N ALA A 241 -26.61 3.59 18.62
CA ALA A 241 -26.08 4.80 19.26
C ALA A 241 -25.84 5.93 18.24
N PHE A 242 -25.31 5.60 17.07
CA PHE A 242 -25.11 6.57 16.00
C PHE A 242 -26.45 7.17 15.51
N LEU A 243 -27.47 6.33 15.26
CA LEU A 243 -28.78 6.81 14.81
C LEU A 243 -29.48 7.66 15.87
N GLN A 244 -29.34 7.30 17.14
CA GLN A 244 -29.87 8.10 18.24
C GLN A 244 -29.23 9.51 18.26
N LEU A 245 -27.90 9.57 18.13
CA LEU A 245 -27.18 10.84 18.04
C LEU A 245 -27.57 11.62 16.78
N ALA A 246 -27.64 10.96 15.62
CA ALA A 246 -28.08 11.58 14.37
C ALA A 246 -29.47 12.23 14.51
N SER A 247 -30.40 11.51 15.14
CA SER A 247 -31.77 11.97 15.38
C SER A 247 -31.79 13.18 16.30
N SER A 248 -30.95 13.21 17.35
CA SER A 248 -30.79 14.37 18.23
C SER A 248 -30.24 15.62 17.51
N GLN A 249 -29.57 15.42 16.37
CA GLN A 249 -29.06 16.48 15.50
C GLN A 249 -29.97 16.73 14.27
N ASN A 250 -31.22 16.25 14.30
CA ASN A 250 -32.20 16.36 13.21
C ASN A 250 -31.76 15.73 11.87
N ILE A 251 -30.91 14.70 11.92
CA ILE A 251 -30.49 13.94 10.75
C ILE A 251 -31.21 12.60 10.74
N SER A 252 -32.11 12.44 9.78
CA SER A 252 -32.81 11.18 9.52
C SER A 252 -32.20 10.40 8.35
N PHE A 253 -32.25 9.07 8.47
CA PHE A 253 -31.87 8.12 7.43
C PHE A 253 -33.02 7.16 7.14
N GLU A 254 -33.12 6.74 5.88
CA GLU A 254 -33.89 5.56 5.51
C GLU A 254 -33.06 4.30 5.76
N GLN A 255 -33.64 3.33 6.44
CA GLN A 255 -33.03 2.01 6.59
C GLN A 255 -33.21 1.22 5.29
N PHE A 256 -32.11 0.68 4.75
CA PHE A 256 -32.14 -0.05 3.48
C PHE A 256 -31.95 -1.55 3.66
N ILE A 257 -30.97 -1.97 4.45
CA ILE A 257 -30.69 -3.39 4.74
C ILE A 257 -30.22 -3.51 6.19
N THR A 258 -30.79 -4.44 6.95
CA THR A 258 -30.26 -4.86 8.24
C THR A 258 -30.38 -6.38 8.39
N ASN A 259 -29.26 -7.05 8.56
CA ASN A 259 -29.16 -8.41 9.05
C ASN A 259 -27.95 -8.52 9.99
N ASP A 260 -27.75 -9.68 10.61
CA ASP A 260 -26.72 -9.91 11.63
C ASP A 260 -25.29 -9.57 11.17
N ARG A 261 -25.04 -9.48 9.86
CA ARG A 261 -23.71 -9.24 9.28
C ARG A 261 -23.56 -7.87 8.63
N LYS A 262 -24.65 -7.13 8.45
CA LYS A 262 -24.68 -5.93 7.61
C LYS A 262 -25.82 -4.98 7.98
N ALA A 263 -25.47 -3.72 8.23
CA ALA A 263 -26.41 -2.61 8.30
C ALA A 263 -26.06 -1.55 7.24
N GLU A 264 -27.05 -1.10 6.48
CA GLU A 264 -26.96 0.02 5.53
C GLU A 264 -28.08 1.02 5.77
N PHE A 265 -27.67 2.27 6.00
CA PHE A 265 -28.54 3.44 6.11
C PHE A 265 -28.27 4.38 4.95
N ARG A 266 -29.30 5.02 4.44
CA ARG A 266 -29.16 5.94 3.31
C ARG A 266 -29.93 7.23 3.53
N LYS A 267 -29.46 8.30 2.92
CA LYS A 267 -30.13 9.59 2.83
C LYS A 267 -29.91 10.14 1.43
N THR A 268 -30.99 10.52 0.77
CA THR A 268 -30.92 11.19 -0.52
C THR A 268 -31.04 12.69 -0.30
N VAL A 269 -30.18 13.48 -0.92
CA VAL A 269 -30.20 14.95 -0.84
C VAL A 269 -30.00 15.58 -2.21
N LYS A 270 -30.73 16.67 -2.46
CA LYS A 270 -30.60 17.46 -3.68
C LYS A 270 -29.89 18.77 -3.37
N ILE A 271 -28.72 19.00 -3.96
CA ILE A 271 -27.86 20.16 -3.67
C ILE A 271 -27.18 20.62 -4.95
N ASN A 272 -27.24 21.92 -5.25
CA ASN A 272 -26.64 22.53 -6.44
C ASN A 272 -27.04 21.82 -7.75
N GLY A 273 -28.25 21.27 -7.82
CA GLY A 273 -28.75 20.50 -8.97
C GLY A 273 -28.38 19.03 -8.98
N ASP A 274 -27.46 18.58 -8.12
CA ASP A 274 -27.06 17.18 -8.00
C ASP A 274 -27.98 16.40 -7.05
N ASN A 275 -28.21 15.13 -7.35
CA ASN A 275 -28.97 14.21 -6.50
C ASN A 275 -28.03 13.20 -5.86
N LEU A 276 -27.63 13.43 -4.60
CA LEU A 276 -26.65 12.61 -3.90
C LEU A 276 -27.32 11.55 -3.04
N LEU A 277 -26.77 10.33 -3.09
CA LEU A 277 -27.05 9.26 -2.15
C LEU A 277 -25.91 9.15 -1.16
N ILE A 278 -26.18 9.56 0.08
CA ILE A 278 -25.31 9.39 1.23
C ILE A 278 -25.64 8.04 1.86
N LYS A 279 -24.64 7.20 2.09
CA LYS A 279 -24.78 5.88 2.72
C LYS A 279 -23.84 5.70 3.88
N ILE A 280 -24.36 5.16 4.98
CA ILE A 280 -23.58 4.60 6.07
C ILE A 280 -23.65 3.09 5.96
N VAL A 281 -22.49 2.47 5.83
CA VAL A 281 -22.36 1.02 5.69
C VAL A 281 -21.56 0.48 6.85
N VAL A 282 -22.13 -0.51 7.55
CA VAL A 282 -21.49 -1.21 8.66
C VAL A 282 -21.57 -2.71 8.39
N LYS A 283 -20.43 -3.33 8.12
CA LYS A 283 -20.22 -4.77 7.94
C LYS A 283 -19.08 -5.22 8.85
N THR A 284 -18.97 -6.53 9.08
CA THR A 284 -17.91 -7.14 9.91
C THR A 284 -16.52 -6.56 9.60
N ASN A 285 -16.13 -6.49 8.31
CA ASN A 285 -14.78 -6.05 7.90
C ASN A 285 -14.75 -4.67 7.23
N GLU A 286 -15.89 -3.99 7.13
CA GLU A 286 -16.01 -2.78 6.30
C GLU A 286 -17.02 -1.80 6.92
N LYS A 287 -16.54 -0.63 7.35
CA LYS A 287 -17.37 0.41 7.98
C LYS A 287 -17.02 1.78 7.41
N TYR A 288 -17.95 2.44 6.74
CA TYR A 288 -17.65 3.66 5.97
C TYR A 288 -18.87 4.56 5.71
N LEU A 289 -18.56 5.82 5.43
CA LEU A 289 -19.42 6.80 4.77
C LEU A 289 -19.18 6.73 3.25
N GLY A 290 -20.24 6.51 2.48
CA GLY A 290 -20.23 6.41 1.02
C GLY A 290 -21.12 7.48 0.39
N ILE A 291 -20.66 8.13 -0.68
CA ILE A 291 -21.41 9.15 -1.43
C ILE A 291 -21.34 8.82 -2.91
N ARG A 292 -22.47 8.88 -3.59
CA ARG A 292 -22.60 8.64 -5.04
C ARG A 292 -23.86 9.28 -5.59
N ASP A 293 -24.05 9.22 -6.90
CA ASP A 293 -25.28 9.65 -7.54
C ASP A 293 -26.45 8.74 -7.12
N ALA A 294 -27.54 9.35 -6.67
CA ALA A 294 -28.76 8.66 -6.30
C ALA A 294 -29.53 8.11 -7.51
N ASN A 295 -29.34 8.68 -8.70
CA ASN A 295 -30.00 8.26 -9.93
C ASN A 295 -29.35 7.02 -10.56
N ALA A 296 -28.13 6.70 -10.15
CA ALA A 296 -27.35 5.60 -10.70
C ALA A 296 -27.93 4.21 -10.33
N GLY A 297 -28.40 3.48 -11.34
CA GLY A 297 -28.90 2.10 -11.20
C GLY A 297 -27.81 1.06 -10.84
N ASN A 298 -28.20 -0.19 -10.59
CA ASN A 298 -27.27 -1.24 -10.15
C ASN A 298 -26.61 -2.08 -11.28
N LYS A 299 -26.88 -1.80 -12.57
CA LYS A 299 -26.28 -2.50 -13.72
C LYS A 299 -25.48 -1.55 -14.65
N GLY A 300 -24.35 -2.01 -15.23
CA GLY A 300 -23.54 -1.26 -16.23
C GLY A 300 -22.11 -0.88 -15.76
N ASN A 301 -21.50 0.13 -16.40
CA ASN A 301 -20.19 0.72 -16.02
C ASN A 301 -20.23 1.43 -14.66
N ALA A 302 -19.17 1.30 -13.85
CA ALA A 302 -18.96 1.96 -12.57
C ALA A 302 -19.01 3.50 -12.64
N ASP A 303 -18.56 4.12 -13.74
CA ASP A 303 -18.56 5.58 -13.89
C ASP A 303 -19.93 6.22 -13.71
N ARG A 304 -21.00 5.48 -13.98
CA ARG A 304 -22.37 5.97 -13.84
C ARG A 304 -22.70 6.45 -12.42
N PHE A 305 -22.01 5.96 -11.40
CA PHE A 305 -22.26 6.32 -10.00
C PHE A 305 -21.78 7.73 -9.65
N TYR A 306 -21.09 8.43 -10.56
CA TYR A 306 -20.66 9.80 -10.35
C TYR A 306 -20.64 10.66 -11.61
N LYS A 307 -20.90 10.11 -12.81
CA LYS A 307 -20.87 10.86 -14.07
C LYS A 307 -21.89 12.02 -14.13
N ASP A 308 -23.05 11.86 -13.47
CA ASP A 308 -24.15 12.81 -13.52
C ASP A 308 -24.10 13.80 -12.33
N ILE A 309 -23.04 13.74 -11.50
CA ILE A 309 -22.78 14.73 -10.46
C ILE A 309 -21.96 15.85 -11.10
N LEU A 310 -22.56 17.02 -11.24
CA LEU A 310 -21.93 18.18 -11.87
C LEU A 310 -20.95 18.88 -10.93
N ASN A 311 -21.25 18.93 -9.62
CA ASN A 311 -20.47 19.68 -8.64
C ASN A 311 -19.54 18.79 -7.79
N THR A 312 -18.88 17.82 -8.41
CA THR A 312 -18.03 16.84 -7.69
C THR A 312 -16.99 17.48 -6.77
N GLU A 313 -16.28 18.52 -7.23
CA GLU A 313 -15.27 19.22 -6.44
C GLU A 313 -15.89 19.86 -5.20
N TYR A 314 -17.01 20.57 -5.35
CA TYR A 314 -17.75 21.17 -4.25
C TYR A 314 -18.08 20.14 -3.17
N HIS A 315 -18.68 19.01 -3.55
CA HIS A 315 -19.05 17.95 -2.60
C HIS A 315 -17.84 17.35 -1.90
N CYS A 316 -16.71 17.19 -2.60
CA CYS A 316 -15.46 16.72 -2.01
C CYS A 316 -14.92 17.69 -0.94
N THR A 317 -15.08 19.01 -1.13
CA THR A 317 -14.64 19.99 -0.11
C THR A 317 -15.44 19.95 1.19
N LYS A 318 -16.65 19.37 1.18
CA LYS A 318 -17.52 19.27 2.37
C LYS A 318 -17.17 18.13 3.30
N VAL A 319 -16.41 17.16 2.82
CA VAL A 319 -15.94 16.02 3.60
C VAL A 319 -14.51 16.29 4.05
N ALA A 320 -14.23 16.22 5.34
CA ALA A 320 -12.87 16.39 5.84
C ALA A 320 -11.95 15.27 5.30
N ASP A 321 -10.84 15.63 4.64
CA ASP A 321 -9.82 14.71 4.11
C ASP A 321 -10.41 13.49 3.36
N PRO A 322 -11.09 13.70 2.20
CA PRO A 322 -11.78 12.64 1.48
C PRO A 322 -10.76 11.69 0.85
N LYS A 323 -10.46 10.57 1.53
CA LYS A 323 -9.37 9.66 1.13
C LYS A 323 -9.54 8.96 -0.22
N ILE A 324 -10.77 8.82 -0.74
CA ILE A 324 -11.06 8.04 -1.94
C ILE A 324 -12.17 8.72 -2.74
N ILE A 325 -11.84 9.27 -3.92
CA ILE A 325 -12.71 10.16 -4.71
C ILE A 325 -13.40 9.45 -5.89
N LYS A 326 -12.92 8.28 -6.33
CA LYS A 326 -13.59 7.44 -7.34
C LYS A 326 -13.15 5.99 -7.16
N GLU A 327 -13.90 5.21 -6.37
CA GLU A 327 -13.63 3.78 -6.18
C GLU A 327 -14.91 2.96 -6.39
N GLY A 328 -14.93 2.22 -7.50
CA GLY A 328 -16.07 1.39 -7.88
C GLY A 328 -17.34 2.23 -7.99
N ALA A 329 -18.27 2.03 -7.07
CA ALA A 329 -19.58 2.67 -7.08
C ALA A 329 -19.69 3.96 -6.26
N TRP A 330 -18.57 4.56 -5.84
CA TRP A 330 -18.56 5.70 -4.92
C TRP A 330 -17.76 6.88 -5.47
N LEU A 331 -18.37 8.07 -5.43
CA LEU A 331 -17.66 9.36 -5.54
C LEU A 331 -16.86 9.64 -4.26
N ILE A 332 -17.36 9.28 -3.08
CA ILE A 332 -16.56 9.39 -1.86
C ILE A 332 -16.75 8.10 -1.07
N LYS A 333 -15.64 7.48 -0.67
CA LYS A 333 -15.67 6.35 0.26
C LYS A 333 -14.70 6.62 1.41
N LYS A 334 -15.22 7.07 2.55
CA LYS A 334 -14.43 7.37 3.74
C LYS A 334 -14.66 6.32 4.81
N ASN A 335 -13.69 5.42 4.97
CA ASN A 335 -13.71 4.40 6.01
C ASN A 335 -13.72 5.05 7.40
N PHE A 336 -14.42 4.47 8.38
CA PHE A 336 -14.51 5.01 9.75
C PHE A 336 -13.14 5.09 10.43
N ASN A 337 -12.24 4.16 10.12
CA ASN A 337 -10.85 4.19 10.57
C ASN A 337 -10.00 5.30 9.94
N ALA A 338 -10.54 6.06 8.98
CA ALA A 338 -9.89 7.22 8.38
C ALA A 338 -10.27 8.53 9.09
N TYR A 339 -11.21 8.51 10.03
CA TYR A 339 -11.50 9.66 10.88
C TYR A 339 -10.50 9.72 12.03
N GLU A 340 -9.95 10.90 12.28
CA GLU A 340 -9.08 11.20 13.41
C GLU A 340 -9.92 11.35 14.68
N ALA A 341 -10.54 10.25 15.13
CA ALA A 341 -11.39 10.22 16.31
C ALA A 341 -10.62 9.72 17.53
N LEU A 342 -10.69 10.48 18.63
CA LEU A 342 -10.07 10.13 19.92
C LEU A 342 -11.00 9.31 20.81
N SER A 343 -12.28 9.22 20.44
CA SER A 343 -13.30 8.43 21.12
C SER A 343 -14.38 7.95 20.13
N LEU A 344 -15.24 7.04 20.58
CA LEU A 344 -16.40 6.61 19.81
C LEU A 344 -17.39 7.76 19.56
N ALA A 345 -17.55 8.66 20.53
CA ALA A 345 -18.38 9.85 20.40
C ALA A 345 -17.80 10.81 19.35
N ASP A 346 -16.48 11.00 19.34
CA ASP A 346 -15.81 11.83 18.33
C ASP A 346 -15.98 11.24 16.93
N LEU A 347 -15.90 9.90 16.78
CA LEU A 347 -16.14 9.25 15.51
C LEU A 347 -17.57 9.49 15.01
N TYR A 348 -18.56 9.32 15.89
CA TYR A 348 -19.95 9.59 15.52
C TYR A 348 -20.15 11.04 15.10
N ASN A 349 -19.63 12.00 15.89
CA ASN A 349 -19.73 13.41 15.59
C ASN A 349 -19.02 13.77 14.27
N ALA A 350 -17.83 13.26 14.03
CA ALA A 350 -17.09 13.57 12.81
C ALA A 350 -17.81 13.04 11.55
N VAL A 351 -18.39 11.84 11.62
CA VAL A 351 -19.24 11.31 10.54
C VAL A 351 -20.49 12.19 10.34
N LEU A 352 -21.16 12.61 11.42
CA LEU A 352 -22.34 13.47 11.32
C LEU A 352 -22.00 14.87 10.79
N VAL A 353 -20.86 15.44 11.16
CA VAL A 353 -20.39 16.74 10.65
C VAL A 353 -20.16 16.68 9.14
N ASP A 354 -19.51 15.63 8.63
CA ASP A 354 -19.35 15.45 7.19
C ASP A 354 -20.73 15.39 6.48
N ILE A 355 -21.70 14.68 7.07
CA ILE A 355 -23.06 14.61 6.54
C ILE A 355 -23.78 15.97 6.62
N GLN A 356 -23.63 16.72 7.71
CA GLN A 356 -24.21 18.06 7.84
C GLN A 356 -23.64 19.03 6.80
N ASN A 357 -22.33 19.03 6.62
CA ASN A 357 -21.67 19.86 5.62
C ASN A 357 -22.13 19.52 4.20
N LEU A 358 -22.44 18.25 3.95
CA LEU A 358 -23.03 17.75 2.70
C LEU A 358 -24.53 17.97 2.58
N THR A 359 -25.21 18.48 3.61
CA THR A 359 -26.68 18.68 3.58
C THR A 359 -27.08 20.13 3.80
N ARG A 360 -26.13 21.01 4.13
CA ARG A 360 -26.33 22.46 4.18
C ARG A 360 -26.33 23.02 2.76
N VAL A 361 -27.43 23.71 2.43
CA VAL A 361 -27.61 24.51 1.22
C VAL A 361 -26.80 25.79 1.33
#